data_AF-A0A8S2T5Y3-F1
#
_entry.id   AF-A0A8S2T5Y3-F1
#
_cell.length_a   1.000
_cell.length_b   1.000
_cell.length_c   1.000
_cell.angle_alpha   90.00
_cell.angle_beta   90.00
_cell.angle_gamma   90.00
#
_symmetry.space_group_name_H-M   'P 1'
#
loop_
_entity.id
_entity.type
_entity.pdbx_description
1 polymer ?
#
loop_
_entity_poly.entity_id
_entity_poly.type
_entity_poly.pdbx_seq_one_letter_code
_entity_poly.pdbx_strand_id
1 'polypeptide(L)'
;GTIEDQECSNCEITSTPMYSTPRGILCNECFNYWQKSGLIMRPELYRNKSSLKKLKQPPKNMCLDLNSLKSNESIDPIEKLEDDIRHELSVIQLHNQSIEYLTNQSRQ
;
A
#
# COMPACT_ATOMS: atom_id res chain seq x y z
N GLY A 1 -8.79 -0.31 -40.39
CA GLY A 1 -9.12 -0.34 -38.96
C GLY A 1 -10.22 0.66 -38.74
N THR A 2 -11.41 0.19 -38.35
CA THR A 2 -12.60 1.02 -38.16
C THR A 2 -12.43 1.94 -36.95
N ILE A 3 -13.03 3.13 -37.04
CA ILE A 3 -12.95 4.26 -36.09
C ILE A 3 -13.94 4.01 -34.94
N GLU A 4 -13.96 2.79 -34.41
CA GLU A 4 -14.92 2.36 -33.41
C GLU A 4 -14.14 2.01 -32.13
N ASP A 5 -14.55 2.67 -31.04
CA ASP A 5 -14.25 2.34 -29.65
C ASP A 5 -12.96 2.89 -29.02
N GLN A 6 -12.58 4.15 -29.29
CA GLN A 6 -11.70 4.86 -28.37
C GLN A 6 -12.49 5.34 -27.15
N GLU A 7 -12.47 4.56 -26.08
CA GLU A 7 -13.04 4.93 -24.78
C GLU A 7 -12.04 5.71 -23.92
N CYS A 8 -12.57 6.63 -23.10
CA CYS A 8 -11.77 7.32 -22.12
C CYS A 8 -11.22 6.33 -21.07
N SER A 9 -9.91 6.27 -20.89
CA SER A 9 -9.26 5.39 -19.91
C SER A 9 -9.69 5.65 -18.45
N ASN A 10 -10.27 6.82 -18.17
CA ASN A 10 -10.72 7.21 -16.83
C ASN A 10 -12.20 6.93 -16.57
N CYS A 11 -13.09 7.21 -17.52
CA CYS A 11 -14.53 7.15 -17.33
C CYS A 11 -15.29 6.40 -18.43
N GLU A 12 -14.58 5.76 -19.35
CA GLU A 12 -15.11 4.85 -20.39
C GLU A 12 -16.12 5.49 -21.36
N ILE A 13 -16.28 6.81 -21.29
CA ILE A 13 -17.12 7.56 -22.23
C ILE A 13 -16.48 7.54 -23.62
N THR A 14 -17.30 7.41 -24.66
CA THR A 14 -16.91 7.36 -26.07
C THR A 14 -17.47 8.54 -26.90
N SER A 15 -18.43 9.29 -26.34
CA SER A 15 -19.22 10.30 -27.05
C SER A 15 -18.61 11.71 -27.12
N THR A 16 -17.36 11.88 -26.66
CA THR A 16 -16.71 13.19 -26.56
C THR A 16 -15.40 13.22 -27.35
N PRO A 17 -14.91 14.40 -27.77
CA PRO A 17 -13.56 14.54 -28.29
C PRO A 17 -12.52 13.91 -27.36
N MET A 18 -11.64 13.08 -27.95
CA MET A 18 -10.64 12.30 -27.25
C MET A 18 -9.24 12.89 -27.43
N TYR A 19 -8.44 12.86 -26.38
CA TYR A 19 -7.08 13.38 -26.33
C TYR A 19 -6.11 12.24 -26.02
N SER A 20 -5.11 12.06 -26.88
CA SER A 20 -4.02 11.11 -26.63
C SER A 20 -3.02 11.71 -25.66
N THR A 21 -2.73 10.97 -24.58
CA THR A 21 -1.78 11.38 -23.55
C THR A 21 -0.81 10.23 -23.24
N PRO A 22 0.33 10.48 -22.57
CA PRO A 22 1.20 9.40 -22.10
C PRO A 22 0.53 8.40 -21.15
N ARG A 23 -0.66 8.73 -20.62
CA ARG A 23 -1.43 7.90 -19.68
C ARG A 23 -2.61 7.17 -20.33
N GLY A 24 -2.79 7.32 -21.65
CA GLY A 24 -3.90 6.74 -22.41
C GLY A 24 -4.76 7.79 -23.08
N ILE A 25 -5.90 7.35 -23.61
CA ILE A 25 -6.88 8.20 -24.28
C ILE A 25 -7.82 8.80 -23.23
N LEU A 26 -7.94 10.12 -23.18
CA LEU A 26 -8.80 10.82 -22.22
C LEU A 26 -9.89 11.61 -22.92
N CYS A 27 -11.10 11.60 -22.37
CA CYS A 27 -12.14 12.55 -22.76
C CYS A 27 -11.77 13.98 -22.36
N ASN A 28 -12.45 14.96 -22.95
CA ASN A 28 -12.23 16.38 -22.67
C ASN A 28 -12.24 16.73 -21.17
N GLU A 29 -13.18 16.20 -20.39
CA GLU A 29 -13.25 16.52 -18.96
C GLU A 29 -12.09 15.92 -18.16
N CYS A 30 -11.71 14.67 -18.46
CA CYS A 30 -10.61 13.98 -17.79
C CYS A 30 -9.26 14.59 -18.15
N PHE A 31 -9.09 14.99 -19.42
CA PHE A 31 -7.92 15.70 -19.89
C PHE A 31 -7.76 17.06 -19.19
N ASN A 32 -8.83 17.86 -19.15
CA ASN A 32 -8.80 19.17 -18.50
C ASN A 32 -8.54 19.07 -16.99
N TYR A 33 -9.12 18.08 -16.33
CA TYR A 33 -8.83 17.83 -14.91
C TYR A 33 -7.37 17.48 -14.67
N TRP A 34 -6.80 16.59 -15.49
CA TRP A 34 -5.40 16.22 -15.40
C TRP A 34 -4.48 17.41 -15.62
N GLN A 35 -4.76 18.27 -16.61
CA GLN A 35 -3.97 19.48 -16.85
C GLN A 35 -4.01 20.46 -15.67
N LYS A 36 -5.15 20.60 -14.99
CA LYS A 36 -5.31 21.56 -13.88
C LYS A 36 -4.77 21.04 -12.55
N SER A 37 -4.96 19.75 -12.26
CA SER A 37 -4.65 19.16 -10.95
C SER A 37 -3.36 18.35 -10.93
N GLY A 38 -2.85 17.92 -12.09
CA GLY A 38 -1.78 16.92 -12.21
C GLY A 38 -2.22 15.49 -11.84
N LEU A 39 -3.44 15.31 -11.34
CA LEU A 39 -3.97 14.02 -10.90
C LEU A 39 -4.58 13.25 -12.07
N ILE A 40 -4.48 11.91 -12.01
CA ILE A 40 -4.91 11.03 -13.10
C ILE A 40 -6.43 10.97 -13.20
N MET A 41 -7.12 10.81 -12.08
CA MET A 41 -8.57 10.60 -12.05
C MET A 41 -9.25 11.62 -11.14
N ARG A 42 -10.47 11.99 -11.54
CA ARG A 42 -11.37 12.81 -10.73
C ARG A 42 -11.90 12.00 -9.53
N PRO A 43 -11.99 12.58 -8.31
CA PRO A 43 -12.52 11.93 -7.11
C PRO A 43 -13.86 11.20 -7.31
N GLU A 44 -14.75 11.77 -8.12
CA GLU A 44 -16.10 11.27 -8.38
C GLU A 44 -16.08 9.95 -9.17
N LEU A 45 -15.03 9.72 -9.95
CA LEU A 45 -14.86 8.51 -10.76
C LEU A 45 -14.28 7.33 -9.97
N TYR A 46 -13.72 7.57 -8.79
CA TYR A 46 -13.21 6.47 -7.93
C TYR A 46 -14.34 5.61 -7.38
N ARG A 47 -15.57 6.15 -7.25
CA ARG A 47 -16.70 5.48 -6.61
C ARG A 47 -17.44 4.50 -7.53
N ASN A 48 -17.39 4.72 -8.85
CA ASN A 48 -18.20 3.98 -9.82
C ASN A 48 -17.46 2.83 -10.53
N LYS A 49 -16.14 2.67 -10.31
CA LYS A 49 -15.44 1.48 -10.80
C LYS A 49 -15.64 0.34 -9.80
N SER A 50 -16.71 -0.43 -10.02
CA SER A 50 -16.92 -1.78 -9.47
C SER A 50 -15.81 -2.79 -9.83
N SER A 51 -14.70 -2.33 -10.41
CA SER A 51 -13.42 -3.02 -10.59
C SER A 51 -12.57 -3.11 -9.32
N LEU A 52 -13.19 -3.24 -8.14
CA LEU A 52 -12.48 -3.67 -6.91
C LEU A 52 -11.84 -5.07 -7.06
N LYS A 53 -12.13 -5.80 -8.14
CA LYS A 53 -11.50 -7.09 -8.48
C LYS A 53 -10.01 -6.99 -8.87
N LYS A 54 -9.47 -5.79 -9.08
CA LYS A 54 -8.03 -5.53 -9.18
C LYS A 54 -7.58 -4.55 -8.11
N LEU A 55 -8.06 -4.70 -6.87
CA LEU A 55 -7.33 -4.16 -5.73
C LEU A 55 -5.92 -4.73 -5.82
N LYS A 56 -5.01 -3.85 -6.24
CA LYS A 56 -3.58 -4.08 -6.36
C LYS A 56 -3.18 -4.83 -5.10
N GLN A 57 -2.75 -6.09 -5.25
CA GLN A 57 -2.06 -6.73 -4.15
C GLN A 57 -0.99 -5.74 -3.67
N PRO A 58 -0.80 -5.62 -2.35
CA PRO A 58 0.27 -4.79 -1.84
C PRO A 58 1.57 -5.14 -2.59
N PRO A 59 2.46 -4.17 -2.84
CA PRO A 59 3.75 -4.44 -3.46
C PRO A 59 4.43 -5.67 -2.83
N LYS A 60 5.25 -6.37 -3.62
CA LYS A 60 6.02 -7.52 -3.10
C LYS A 60 6.73 -7.10 -1.80
N ASN A 61 6.50 -7.85 -0.72
CA ASN A 61 6.96 -7.59 0.65
C ASN A 61 6.14 -6.62 1.51
N MET A 62 4.94 -6.21 1.07
CA MET A 62 4.00 -5.49 1.92
C MET A 62 2.89 -6.43 2.39
N CYS A 63 2.72 -6.57 3.70
CA CYS A 63 1.62 -7.31 4.30
C CYS A 63 0.59 -6.29 4.81
N LEU A 64 -0.66 -6.44 4.37
CA LEU A 64 -1.79 -5.68 4.90
C LEU A 64 -2.74 -6.64 5.58
N ASP A 65 -2.76 -6.66 6.91
CA ASP A 65 -3.75 -7.40 7.68
C ASP A 65 -4.87 -6.45 8.14
N LEU A 66 -6.10 -6.79 7.74
CA LEU A 66 -7.31 -6.03 8.08
C LEU A 66 -7.65 -6.11 9.57
N ASN A 67 -7.18 -7.15 10.27
CA ASN A 67 -7.39 -7.28 11.71
C ASN A 67 -6.51 -6.28 12.48
N SER A 68 -5.27 -6.06 12.04
CA SER A 68 -4.36 -5.05 12.61
C SER A 68 -4.84 -3.61 12.39
N LEU A 69 -5.67 -3.35 11.37
CA LEU A 69 -6.23 -2.03 11.08
C LEU A 69 -7.44 -1.67 11.96
N LYS A 70 -8.08 -2.67 12.58
CA LYS A 70 -9.32 -2.52 13.36
C LYS A 70 -9.07 -2.66 14.87
N SER A 71 -7.83 -2.82 15.30
CA SER A 71 -7.51 -2.97 16.72
C SER A 71 -7.81 -1.66 17.45
N ASN A 72 -8.78 -1.70 18.35
CA ASN A 72 -9.08 -0.62 19.31
C ASN A 72 -8.16 -0.74 20.55
N GLU A 73 -6.87 -1.03 20.37
CA GLU A 73 -5.94 -1.03 21.50
C GLU A 73 -5.68 0.43 21.93
N SER A 74 -5.68 0.69 23.24
CA SER A 74 -5.45 2.05 23.77
C SER A 74 -3.97 2.45 23.77
N ILE A 75 -3.08 1.50 23.50
CA ILE A 75 -1.63 1.67 23.47
C ILE A 75 -1.23 1.77 22.00
N ASP A 76 -0.30 2.67 21.69
CA ASP A 76 0.24 2.78 20.34
C ASP A 76 0.89 1.42 19.95
N PRO A 77 0.43 0.77 18.87
CA PRO A 77 0.98 -0.53 18.46
C PRO A 77 2.48 -0.48 18.16
N ILE A 78 3.02 0.69 17.81
CA ILE A 78 4.46 0.88 17.60
C ILE A 78 5.20 0.85 18.94
N GLU A 79 4.71 1.58 19.95
CA GLU A 79 5.32 1.63 21.29
C GLU A 79 5.33 0.24 21.94
N LYS A 80 4.22 -0.50 21.83
CA LYS A 80 4.13 -1.89 22.31
C LYS A 80 5.17 -2.79 21.65
N LEU A 81 5.35 -2.68 20.33
CA LEU A 81 6.35 -3.45 19.61
C LEU A 81 7.78 -3.09 20.05
N GLU A 82 8.06 -1.83 20.33
CA GLU A 82 9.36 -1.39 20.85
C GLU A 82 9.65 -1.91 22.25
N ASP A 83 8.64 -1.99 23.12
CA ASP A 83 8.74 -2.62 24.43
C ASP A 83 9.02 -4.13 24.32
N ASP A 84 8.27 -4.83 23.45
CA ASP A 84 8.46 -6.25 23.21
C ASP A 84 9.88 -6.55 22.68
N ILE A 85 10.37 -5.76 21.72
CA ILE A 85 11.75 -5.87 21.20
C ILE A 85 12.78 -5.67 22.33
N ARG A 86 12.61 -4.64 23.17
CA ARG A 86 13.52 -4.38 24.29
C ARG A 86 13.53 -5.55 25.28
N HIS A 87 12.35 -6.11 25.58
CA HIS A 87 12.22 -7.25 26.46
C HIS A 87 13.00 -8.46 25.91
N GLU A 88 12.75 -8.85 24.66
CA GLU A 88 13.41 -9.99 24.03
C GLU A 88 14.93 -9.81 23.97
N LEU A 89 15.42 -8.60 23.68
CA LEU A 89 16.86 -8.32 23.70
C LEU A 89 17.47 -8.51 25.09
N SER A 90 16.77 -8.13 26.15
CA SER A 90 17.25 -8.35 27.53
C SER A 90 17.35 -9.84 27.88
N VAL A 91 16.38 -10.64 27.42
CA VAL A 91 16.38 -12.10 27.60
C VAL A 91 17.55 -12.74 26.85
N ILE A 92 17.81 -12.32 25.61
CA ILE A 92 18.94 -12.80 24.81
C ILE A 92 20.27 -12.45 25.51
N GLN A 93 20.41 -11.23 26.03
CA GLN A 93 21.62 -10.82 26.75
C GLN A 93 21.88 -11.68 27.99
N LEU A 94 20.85 -11.96 28.78
CA LEU A 94 20.96 -12.82 29.97
C LEU A 94 21.36 -14.26 29.59
N HIS A 95 20.77 -14.80 28.52
CA HIS A 95 21.14 -16.12 28.03
C HIS A 95 22.60 -16.16 27.58
N ASN A 96 23.08 -15.14 26.86
CA ASN A 96 24.47 -15.07 26.44
C ASN A 96 25.45 -15.06 27.63
N GLN A 97 25.15 -14.29 28.67
CA GLN A 97 25.97 -14.27 29.90
C GLN A 97 25.99 -15.65 30.58
N SER A 98 24.83 -16.32 30.63
CA SER A 98 24.72 -17.67 31.21
C SER A 98 25.53 -18.69 30.41
N ILE A 99 25.48 -18.62 29.08
CA ILE A 99 26.27 -19.48 28.19
C ILE A 99 27.77 -19.25 28.39
N GLU A 100 28.22 -18.00 28.46
CA GLU A 100 29.62 -17.65 28.71
C GLU A 100 30.10 -18.21 30.05
N TYR A 101 29.30 -18.05 31.10
CA TYR A 101 29.63 -18.57 32.43
C TYR A 101 29.81 -20.10 32.41
N LEU A 102 28.84 -20.82 31.86
CA LEU A 102 28.90 -22.29 31.77
C LEU A 102 30.06 -22.76 30.89
N THR A 103 30.31 -22.07 29.79
CA THR A 103 31.44 -22.35 28.89
C THR A 103 32.77 -22.20 29.65
N ASN A 104 32.93 -21.15 30.45
CA ASN A 104 34.14 -20.92 31.22
C ASN A 104 34.33 -21.94 32.35
N GLN A 105 33.25 -22.38 33.02
CA GLN A 105 33.33 -23.45 34.02
C GLN A 105 33.78 -24.78 33.41
N SER A 106 33.29 -25.13 32.21
CA SER A 106 33.66 -26.38 31.54
C SER A 106 35.12 -26.46 31.09
N ARG A 107 35.83 -25.32 31.09
CA ARG A 107 37.24 -25.22 30.68
C ARG A 107 38.22 -25.32 31.86
N GLN A 108 37.72 -25.32 33.10
CA GLN A 108 38.51 -25.50 34.33
C GLN A 108 38.51 -26.96 34.75
#